data_AF-A0A534UH32-F1
#
_entry.id   AF-A0A534UH32-F1
#
_cell.length_a   1.000
_cell.length_b   1.000
_cell.length_c   1.000
_cell.angle_alpha   90.00
_cell.angle_beta   90.00
_cell.angle_gamma   90.00
#
_symmetry.space_group_name_H-M   'P 1'
#
loop_
_entity.id
_entity.type
_entity.pdbx_description
1 polymer ?
#
loop_
_entity_poly.entity_id
_entity_poly.type
_entity_poly.pdbx_seq_one_letter_code
_entity_poly.pdbx_strand_id
1 'polypeptide(L)' 'MPEPALRDLLELAVEAALAGGRRTLAYFNRGEPVEWKADGSPVTAADREAEALMRRIIEGAY' A
#
# COMPACT_ATOMS: atom_id res chain seq x y z
N MET A 1 25.70 -2.79 -0.08
CA MET A 1 25.00 -3.69 -1.03
C MET A 1 25.11 -3.06 -2.41
N PRO A 2 25.24 -3.85 -3.49
CA PRO A 2 25.15 -3.29 -4.84
C PRO A 2 23.78 -2.62 -5.02
N GLU A 3 23.71 -1.62 -5.88
CA GLU A 3 22.45 -0.98 -6.25
C GLU A 3 21.53 -2.03 -6.89
N PRO A 4 20.26 -2.14 -6.46
CA PRO A 4 19.32 -3.11 -7.04
C PRO A 4 19.09 -2.79 -8.52
N ALA A 5 18.95 -3.83 -9.35
CA ALA A 5 18.66 -3.62 -10.76
C ALA A 5 17.26 -3.00 -10.90
N LEU A 6 17.10 -2.07 -11.84
CA LEU A 6 15.82 -1.41 -12.10
C LEU A 6 14.69 -2.40 -12.39
N ARG A 7 15.03 -3.56 -12.97
CA ARG A 7 14.08 -4.64 -13.23
C ARG A 7 13.50 -5.23 -11.94
N ASP A 8 14.35 -5.49 -10.95
CA ASP A 8 13.94 -6.05 -9.66
C ASP A 8 13.08 -5.05 -8.88
N LEU A 9 13.45 -3.76 -8.92
CA LEU A 9 12.66 -2.67 -8.36
C LEU A 9 11.26 -2.58 -8.97
N LEU A 10 11.16 -2.72 -10.30
CA LEU A 10 9.88 -2.70 -11.00
C LEU A 10 9.02 -3.89 -10.61
N GLU A 11 9.59 -5.09 -10.54
CA GLU A 11 8.84 -6.30 -10.15
C GLU A 11 8.30 -6.19 -8.73
N LEU A 12 9.12 -5.73 -7.78
CA LEU A 12 8.68 -5.45 -6.40
C LEU A 12 7.57 -4.39 -6.35
N ALA A 13 7.70 -3.31 -7.11
CA ALA A 13 6.70 -2.24 -7.15
C ALA A 13 5.35 -2.73 -7.72
N VAL A 14 5.39 -3.56 -8.76
CA VAL A 14 4.18 -4.17 -9.35
C VAL A 14 3.52 -5.11 -8.34
N GLU A 15 4.30 -5.94 -7.63
CA GLU A 15 3.76 -6.82 -6.59
C GLU A 15 3.07 -6.03 -5.48
N ALA A 16 3.75 -5.03 -4.92
CA ALA A 16 3.22 -4.18 -3.86
C ALA A 16 1.94 -3.46 -4.30
N ALA A 17 1.94 -2.86 -5.50
CA ALA A 17 0.78 -2.16 -6.04
C ALA A 17 -0.43 -3.10 -6.24
N LEU A 18 -0.21 -4.31 -6.77
CA LEU A 18 -1.27 -5.30 -6.94
C LEU A 18 -1.83 -5.79 -5.59
N ALA A 19 -0.96 -6.00 -4.61
CA ALA A 19 -1.37 -6.40 -3.26
C ALA A 19 -2.19 -5.29 -2.56
N GLY A 20 -1.71 -4.04 -2.61
CA GLY A 20 -2.40 -2.87 -2.07
C GLY A 20 -3.75 -2.65 -2.75
N GLY A 21 -3.80 -2.71 -4.09
CA GLY A 21 -5.03 -2.55 -4.87
C GLY A 21 -6.09 -3.62 -4.56
N ARG A 22 -5.67 -4.89 -4.37
CA ARG A 22 -6.59 -5.93 -3.90
C ARG A 22 -7.12 -5.65 -2.50
N ARG A 23 -6.28 -5.12 -1.60
CA ARG A 23 -6.71 -4.79 -0.24
C ARG A 23 -7.73 -3.65 -0.24
N THR A 24 -7.48 -2.57 -0.98
CA THR A 24 -8.42 -1.46 -1.07
C THR A 24 -9.73 -1.85 -1.75
N LEU A 25 -9.69 -2.71 -2.78
CA LEU A 25 -10.89 -3.21 -3.46
C LEU A 25 -11.83 -3.98 -2.52
N ALA A 26 -11.31 -4.69 -1.51
CA ALA A 26 -12.13 -5.38 -0.51
C ALA A 26 -13.01 -4.42 0.33
N TYR A 27 -12.67 -3.13 0.36
CA TYR A 27 -13.42 -2.07 1.05
C TYR A 27 -14.39 -1.31 0.13
N PHE A 28 -14.33 -1.54 -1.18
CA PHE A 28 -15.14 -0.82 -2.14
C PHE A 28 -16.64 -1.01 -1.89
N ASN A 29 -17.40 0.11 -1.91
CA ASN A 29 -18.84 0.17 -1.62
C ASN A 29 -19.28 -0.36 -0.24
N ARG A 30 -18.38 -0.47 0.75
CA ARG A 30 -18.76 -0.88 2.13
C ARG A 30 -19.22 0.26 3.04
N GLY A 31 -18.98 1.52 2.65
CA GLY A 31 -19.33 2.69 3.46
C GLY A 31 -18.46 2.85 4.71
N GLU A 32 -17.16 2.60 4.58
CA GLU A 32 -16.21 2.68 5.70
C GLU A 32 -16.15 4.08 6.34
N PRO A 33 -15.95 4.17 7.66
CA PRO A 33 -15.75 5.44 8.33
C PRO A 33 -14.47 6.13 7.83
N VAL A 34 -14.56 7.45 7.67
CA VAL A 34 -13.44 8.32 7.32
C VAL A 34 -12.88 8.94 8.59
N GLU A 35 -11.58 8.76 8.82
CA GLU A 35 -10.80 9.50 9.80
C GLU A 35 -10.19 10.74 9.14
N TRP A 36 -10.06 11.83 9.87
CA TRP A 36 -9.45 13.07 9.38
C TRP A 36 -8.11 13.29 10.07
N LYS A 37 -7.05 13.47 9.28
CA LYS A 37 -5.71 13.78 9.80
C LYS A 37 -5.62 15.25 10.23
N ALA A 38 -4.56 15.57 10.98
CA ALA A 38 -4.31 16.94 11.47
C ALA A 38 -4.19 17.98 10.35
N ASP A 39 -3.74 17.57 9.16
CA ASP A 39 -3.65 18.41 7.96
C ASP A 39 -4.96 18.51 7.17
N GLY A 40 -6.04 17.91 7.68
CA GLY A 40 -7.35 17.91 7.03
C GLY A 40 -7.49 16.92 5.88
N SER A 41 -6.50 16.07 5.61
CA SER A 41 -6.65 14.99 4.64
C SER A 41 -7.47 13.81 5.20
N PRO A 42 -8.36 13.19 4.40
CA PRO A 42 -9.10 12.01 4.82
C PRO A 42 -8.21 10.76 4.77
N VAL A 43 -8.49 9.81 5.64
CA VAL A 43 -7.90 8.46 5.61
C VAL A 43 -8.93 7.44 6.08
N THR A 44 -8.89 6.25 5.49
CA THR A 44 -9.79 5.13 5.83
C THR A 44 -8.99 3.92 6.27
N ALA A 45 -9.69 2.89 6.76
CA ALA A 45 -9.10 1.58 7.01
C ALA A 45 -8.45 0.98 5.75
N ALA A 46 -9.04 1.22 4.57
CA ALA A 46 -8.50 0.75 3.29
C ALA A 46 -7.10 1.29 3.03
N ASP A 47 -6.89 2.60 3.26
CA ASP A 47 -5.61 3.27 3.04
C ASP A 47 -4.54 2.75 4.00
N ARG A 48 -4.87 2.69 5.30
CA ARG A 48 -3.95 2.23 6.35
C ARG A 48 -3.47 0.81 6.11
N GLU A 49 -4.38 -0.07 5.73
CA GLU A 49 -4.05 -1.48 5.55
C GLU A 49 -3.34 -1.76 4.23
N ALA A 50 -3.68 -1.04 3.16
CA ALA A 50 -2.94 -1.11 1.92
C ALA A 50 -1.50 -0.62 2.12
N GLU A 51 -1.30 0.49 2.83
CA GLU A 51 0.05 0.98 3.17
C GLU A 51 0.82 -0.05 4.01
N ALA A 52 0.21 -0.58 5.08
CA ALA A 52 0.86 -1.55 5.94
C ALA A 52 1.28 -2.82 5.17
N LEU A 53 0.45 -3.28 4.23
CA LEU A 53 0.76 -4.43 3.38
C LEU A 53 1.91 -4.12 2.41
N MET A 54 1.85 -2.98 1.71
CA MET A 54 2.90 -2.56 0.79
C MET A 54 4.24 -2.37 1.49
N ARG A 55 4.25 -1.79 2.70
CA ARG A 55 5.46 -1.66 3.53
C ARG A 55 6.06 -3.01 3.88
N ARG A 56 5.26 -3.98 4.31
CA ARG A 56 5.76 -5.34 4.61
C ARG A 56 6.42 -6.03 3.41
N ILE A 57 5.85 -5.84 2.21
CA ILE A 57 6.42 -6.39 0.97
C ILE A 57 7.79 -5.75 0.69
N ILE A 58 7.87 -4.42 0.80
CA ILE A 58 9.11 -3.67 0.58
C ILE A 58 10.16 -4.03 1.64
N GLU A 59 9.79 -4.05 2.92
CA GLU A 59 10.66 -4.43 4.04
C GLU A 59 11.14 -5.88 3.94
N GLY A 60 10.34 -6.79 3.38
CA GLY A 60 10.76 -8.17 3.14
C GLY A 60 11.85 -8.30 2.06
N ALA A 61 12.06 -7.28 1.24
CA ALA A 61 13.04 -7.26 0.16
C ALA A 61 14.38 -6.59 0.53
N TYR A 62 14.48 -5.92 1.70
CA TYR A 62 15.65 -5.13 2.10
C TYR A 62 16.10 -5.37 3.55
#